data_AF-A0A8S8Y7V5-F1
#
_entry.id   AF-A0A8S8Y7V5-F1
#
_cell.length_a   1.000
_cell.length_b   1.000
_cell.length_c   1.000
_cell.angle_alpha   90.00
_cell.angle_beta   90.00
_cell.angle_gamma   90.00
#
_symmetry.space_group_name_H-M   'P 1'
#
loop_
_entity.id
_entity.type
_entity.pdbx_description
1 polymer ?
#
loop_
_entity_poly.entity_id
_entity_poly.type
_entity_poly.pdbx_seq_one_letter_code
_entity_poly.pdbx_strand_id
1 'polypeptide(L)'
;MTSPLVECVPNISEGRDLATIEAIVDAVRSTDGCTVLGVEPDADYHRTVITFAGPPESVVEGAIALIEASVAMLDMRQHSGEHPRLGVVDVCPFIPLRDVSMEACADMARTVVARLAERGDIPLFPVRCCSVVR
;
A
#
# COMPACT_ATOMS: atom_id res chain seq x y z
N MET A 1 15.32 24.30 -1.93
CA MET A 1 13.91 23.96 -2.20
C MET A 1 13.65 22.62 -1.55
N THR A 2 12.58 22.51 -0.76
CA THR A 2 12.19 21.24 -0.15
C THR A 2 11.55 20.34 -1.22
N SER A 3 11.88 19.05 -1.22
CA SER A 3 11.30 18.11 -2.18
C SER A 3 9.87 17.70 -1.79
N PRO A 4 8.96 17.51 -2.77
CA PRO A 4 7.63 16.97 -2.52
C PRO A 4 7.68 15.65 -1.76
N LEU A 5 6.76 15.44 -0.83
CA LEU A 5 6.74 14.27 0.04
C LEU A 5 5.30 13.76 0.20
N VAL A 6 5.13 12.47 -0.01
CA VAL A 6 3.87 11.74 0.15
C VAL A 6 4.10 10.55 1.05
N GLU A 7 3.13 10.26 1.90
CA GLU A 7 3.04 9.02 2.68
C GLU A 7 2.06 8.06 2.02
N CYS A 8 2.35 6.76 2.09
CA CYS A 8 1.44 5.71 1.72
C CYS A 8 1.30 4.72 2.88
N VAL A 9 0.06 4.33 3.19
CA VAL A 9 -0.27 3.51 4.37
C VAL A 9 -1.08 2.26 3.99
N PRO A 10 -0.53 1.34 3.19
CA PRO A 10 -1.27 0.17 2.76
C PRO A 10 -1.60 -0.79 3.91
N ASN A 11 -2.68 -1.54 3.73
CA ASN A 11 -3.08 -2.63 4.60
C ASN A 11 -3.09 -3.94 3.82
N ILE A 12 -2.29 -4.90 4.27
CA ILE A 12 -2.25 -6.25 3.69
C ILE A 12 -2.97 -7.24 4.59
N SER A 13 -3.62 -8.24 3.98
CA SER A 13 -4.33 -9.33 4.65
C SER A 13 -3.36 -10.43 5.11
N GLU A 14 -2.37 -10.05 5.90
CA GLU A 14 -1.43 -10.96 6.59
C GLU A 14 -0.96 -10.27 7.87
N GLY A 15 -0.85 -11.00 8.97
CA GLY A 15 -0.53 -10.45 10.30
C GLY A 15 0.13 -11.45 11.25
N ARG A 16 0.43 -12.66 10.78
CA ARG A 16 0.95 -13.79 11.56
C ARG A 16 2.27 -14.29 11.02
N ASP A 17 2.39 -14.45 9.70
CA ASP A 17 3.64 -14.83 9.06
C ASP A 17 4.54 -13.61 8.85
N LEU A 18 5.39 -13.35 9.86
CA LEU A 18 6.35 -12.25 9.84
C LEU A 18 7.36 -12.33 8.70
N ALA A 19 7.68 -13.54 8.21
CA ALA A 19 8.63 -13.69 7.12
C ALA A 19 7.99 -13.26 5.79
N THR A 20 6.73 -13.62 5.58
CA THR A 20 5.95 -13.14 4.43
C THR A 20 5.75 -11.62 4.49
N ILE A 21 5.45 -11.07 5.66
CA ILE A 21 5.31 -9.61 5.85
C ILE A 21 6.62 -8.89 5.52
N GLU A 22 7.75 -9.36 6.05
CA GLU A 22 9.04 -8.73 5.82
C GLU A 22 9.43 -8.78 4.33
N ALA A 23 9.16 -9.90 3.65
CA ALA A 23 9.41 -10.01 2.21
C ALA A 23 8.58 -9.02 1.39
N ILE A 24 7.32 -8.77 1.77
CA ILE A 24 6.47 -7.75 1.14
C ILE A 24 7.01 -6.34 1.43
N VAL A 25 7.42 -6.06 2.66
CA VAL A 25 8.01 -4.77 3.06
C VAL A 25 9.34 -4.52 2.32
N ASP A 26 10.14 -5.56 2.11
CA ASP A 26 11.42 -5.45 1.40
C ASP A 26 11.24 -5.06 -0.07
N ALA A 27 10.10 -5.37 -0.69
CA ALA A 27 9.75 -4.85 -2.02
C ALA A 27 9.65 -3.31 -2.03
N VAL A 28 9.10 -2.72 -0.95
CA VAL A 28 9.07 -1.25 -0.77
C VAL A 28 10.46 -0.70 -0.47
N ARG A 29 11.22 -1.35 0.42
CA ARG A 29 12.59 -0.89 0.77
C ARG A 29 13.55 -0.94 -0.42
N SER A 30 13.32 -1.86 -1.35
CA SER A 30 14.10 -1.98 -2.58
C SER A 30 13.70 -0.96 -3.66
N THR A 31 12.66 -0.16 -3.41
CA THR A 31 12.22 0.89 -4.32
C THR A 31 12.99 2.18 -4.04
N ASP A 32 13.74 2.66 -5.04
CA ASP A 32 14.52 3.89 -4.93
C ASP A 32 13.65 5.10 -4.54
N GLY A 33 14.05 5.78 -3.47
CA GLY A 33 13.38 6.98 -2.94
C GLY A 33 12.24 6.72 -1.96
N CYS A 34 11.89 5.45 -1.70
CA CYS A 34 10.97 5.09 -0.62
C CYS A 34 11.71 4.88 0.70
N THR A 35 11.09 5.25 1.80
CA THR A 35 11.55 4.95 3.16
C THR A 35 10.40 4.35 3.95
N VAL A 36 10.57 3.12 4.44
CA VAL A 36 9.62 2.48 5.34
C VAL A 36 9.74 3.12 6.73
N LEU A 37 8.64 3.65 7.24
CA LEU A 37 8.53 4.37 8.50
C LEU A 37 7.97 3.47 9.63
N GLY A 38 7.13 2.50 9.28
CA GLY A 38 6.50 1.60 10.24
C GLY A 38 5.95 0.34 9.60
N VAL A 39 5.96 -0.75 10.37
CA VAL A 39 5.34 -2.03 10.02
C VAL A 39 4.66 -2.54 11.30
N GLU A 40 3.34 -2.61 11.28
CA GLU A 40 2.51 -2.89 12.44
C GLU A 40 1.61 -4.10 12.14
N PRO A 41 2.12 -5.33 12.35
CA PRO A 41 1.33 -6.54 12.17
C PRO A 41 0.40 -6.77 13.35
N ASP A 42 -0.80 -7.25 13.06
CA ASP A 42 -1.80 -7.62 14.04
C ASP A 42 -2.28 -9.05 13.77
N ALA A 43 -1.93 -9.96 14.69
CA ALA A 43 -2.20 -11.39 14.56
C ALA A 43 -3.68 -11.75 14.79
N ASP A 44 -4.39 -10.96 15.59
CA ASP A 44 -5.81 -11.17 15.93
C ASP A 44 -6.68 -10.72 14.76
N TYR A 45 -6.40 -9.52 14.24
CA TYR A 45 -7.07 -8.99 13.06
C TYR A 45 -6.54 -9.59 11.74
N HIS A 46 -5.41 -10.30 11.78
CA HIS A 46 -4.73 -10.95 10.66
C HIS A 46 -4.48 -9.99 9.49
N ARG A 47 -3.95 -8.81 9.83
CA ARG A 47 -3.62 -7.71 8.92
C ARG A 47 -2.33 -7.02 9.34
N THR A 48 -1.68 -6.35 8.41
CA THR A 48 -0.51 -5.51 8.70
C THR A 48 -0.73 -4.14 8.11
N VAL A 49 -0.51 -3.11 8.93
CA VAL A 49 -0.39 -1.72 8.48
C VAL A 49 1.09 -1.45 8.15
N ILE A 50 1.36 -1.02 6.93
CA ILE A 50 2.71 -0.64 6.50
C ILE A 50 2.66 0.85 6.21
N THR A 51 3.64 1.60 6.70
CA THR A 51 3.75 3.05 6.48
C THR A 51 5.07 3.32 5.80
N PHE A 52 5.04 3.99 4.65
CA PHE A 52 6.25 4.44 3.96
C PHE A 52 6.05 5.80 3.30
N ALA A 53 7.13 6.53 3.08
CA ALA A 53 7.09 7.86 2.47
C ALA A 53 8.22 8.08 1.49
N GLY A 54 8.04 9.05 0.60
CA GLY A 54 9.02 9.40 -0.43
C GLY A 54 8.49 10.45 -1.42
N PRO A 55 9.26 10.75 -2.48
CA PRO A 55 8.77 11.52 -3.62
C PRO A 55 7.55 10.84 -4.27
N PRO A 56 6.62 11.60 -4.86
CA PRO A 56 5.40 11.06 -5.45
C PRO A 56 5.63 9.86 -6.40
N GLU A 57 6.57 9.97 -7.32
CA GLU A 57 6.88 8.90 -8.28
C GLU A 57 7.41 7.64 -7.60
N SER A 58 8.37 7.78 -6.68
CA SER A 58 8.89 6.66 -5.89
C SER A 58 7.79 5.95 -5.10
N VAL A 59 6.89 6.71 -4.46
CA VAL A 59 5.81 6.16 -3.64
C VAL A 59 4.81 5.39 -4.50
N VAL A 60 4.56 5.81 -5.75
CA VAL A 60 3.77 5.04 -6.72
C VAL A 60 4.44 3.71 -7.06
N GLU A 61 5.74 3.70 -7.34
CA GLU A 61 6.46 2.44 -7.61
C GLU A 61 6.46 1.53 -6.37
N GLY A 62 6.66 2.10 -5.18
CA GLY A 62 6.68 1.34 -3.92
C GLY A 62 5.33 0.69 -3.63
N ALA A 63 4.24 1.41 -3.89
CA ALA A 63 2.88 0.86 -3.77
C ALA A 63 2.64 -0.29 -4.77
N ILE A 64 3.07 -0.14 -6.03
CA ILE A 64 2.96 -1.20 -7.04
C ILE A 64 3.76 -2.44 -6.60
N ALA A 65 5.02 -2.26 -6.20
CA ALA A 65 5.89 -3.35 -5.76
C ALA A 65 5.29 -4.10 -4.55
N LEU A 66 4.74 -3.36 -3.58
CA LEU A 66 4.05 -3.94 -2.43
C LEU A 66 2.82 -4.76 -2.85
N ILE A 67 1.98 -4.22 -3.73
CA ILE A 67 0.77 -4.91 -4.19
C ILE A 67 1.13 -6.19 -4.94
N GLU A 68 2.14 -6.14 -5.80
CA GLU A 68 2.60 -7.31 -6.57
C GLU A 68 3.20 -8.39 -5.67
N ALA A 69 4.07 -8.01 -4.73
CA ALA A 69 4.61 -8.95 -3.75
C ALA A 69 3.50 -9.58 -2.91
N SER A 70 2.53 -8.77 -2.46
CA SER A 70 1.40 -9.26 -1.67
C SER A 70 0.58 -10.29 -2.46
N VAL A 71 0.24 -10.00 -3.71
CA VAL A 71 -0.54 -10.90 -4.58
C VAL A 71 0.21 -12.19 -4.90
N ALA A 72 1.53 -12.13 -5.06
CA ALA A 72 2.35 -13.31 -5.32
C ALA A 72 2.48 -14.24 -4.11
N MET A 73 2.45 -13.69 -2.89
CA MET A 73 2.74 -14.43 -1.66
C MET A 73 1.49 -14.82 -0.86
N LEU A 74 0.39 -14.09 -1.00
CA LEU A 74 -0.81 -14.28 -0.17
C LEU A 74 -1.93 -14.97 -0.94
N ASP A 75 -2.49 -16.03 -0.33
CA ASP A 75 -3.64 -16.77 -0.86
C ASP A 75 -4.88 -16.55 0.01
N MET A 76 -5.81 -15.71 -0.48
CA MET A 76 -7.03 -15.37 0.24
C MET A 76 -7.97 -16.56 0.47
N ARG A 77 -7.81 -17.69 -0.24
CA ARG A 77 -8.62 -18.90 -0.01
C ARG A 77 -8.33 -19.54 1.34
N GLN A 78 -7.15 -19.29 1.90
CA GLN A 78 -6.70 -19.82 3.19
C GLN A 78 -6.76 -18.77 4.31
N HIS A 79 -7.06 -17.51 3.97
CA HIS A 79 -7.09 -16.41 4.94
C HIS A 79 -8.33 -16.44 5.83
N SER A 80 -8.09 -16.41 7.15
CA SER A 80 -9.12 -16.22 8.19
C SER A 80 -8.65 -15.22 9.24
N GLY A 81 -9.48 -14.24 9.59
CA GLY A 81 -9.19 -13.18 10.57
C GLY A 81 -10.46 -12.43 10.98
N GLU A 82 -10.43 -11.72 12.10
CA GLU A 82 -11.61 -11.02 12.65
C GLU A 82 -11.93 -9.70 11.90
N HIS A 83 -11.01 -9.18 11.09
CA HIS A 83 -11.21 -7.96 10.32
C HIS A 83 -11.94 -8.23 8.99
N PRO A 84 -13.01 -7.49 8.64
CA PRO A 84 -13.56 -7.48 7.29
C PRO A 84 -12.49 -7.03 6.28
N ARG A 85 -12.29 -7.79 5.22
CA ARG A 85 -11.29 -7.52 4.19
C ARG A 85 -11.91 -7.59 2.80
N LEU A 86 -11.38 -6.80 1.89
CA LEU A 86 -11.80 -6.72 0.48
C LEU A 86 -10.86 -7.51 -0.42
N GLY A 87 -9.59 -7.65 -0.05
CA GLY A 87 -8.60 -8.34 -0.88
C GLY A 87 -7.28 -8.61 -0.17
N VAL A 88 -6.28 -8.99 -0.96
CA VAL A 88 -4.91 -9.22 -0.49
C VAL A 88 -4.30 -7.92 0.06
N VAL A 89 -4.56 -6.81 -0.64
CA VAL A 89 -4.33 -5.44 -0.15
C VAL A 89 -5.70 -4.79 -0.03
N ASP A 90 -6.09 -4.43 1.19
CA ASP A 90 -7.43 -3.91 1.48
C ASP A 90 -7.58 -2.45 1.07
N VAL A 91 -6.61 -1.64 1.46
CA VAL A 91 -6.55 -0.21 1.13
C VAL A 91 -5.09 0.19 0.93
N CYS A 92 -4.87 1.17 0.05
CA CYS A 92 -3.54 1.72 -0.24
C CYS A 92 -3.65 3.25 -0.41
N PRO A 93 -3.90 4.01 0.67
CA PRO A 93 -4.09 5.45 0.63
C PRO A 93 -2.76 6.18 0.37
N PHE A 94 -2.86 7.36 -0.26
CA PHE A 94 -1.77 8.32 -0.41
C PHE A 94 -2.14 9.61 0.33
N ILE A 95 -1.25 10.08 1.20
CA ILE A 95 -1.45 11.23 2.07
C ILE A 95 -0.40 12.28 1.74
N PRO A 96 -0.78 13.52 1.37
CA PRO A 96 0.19 14.57 1.09
C PRO A 96 0.83 15.05 2.39
N LEU A 97 2.17 15.01 2.46
CA LEU A 97 2.91 15.52 3.61
C LEU A 97 3.50 16.91 3.34
N ARG A 98 4.04 17.14 2.14
CA ARG A 98 4.67 18.41 1.77
C ARG A 98 4.66 18.64 0.26
N ASP A 99 4.30 19.85 -0.15
CA ASP A 99 4.36 20.32 -1.54
C ASP A 99 3.62 19.38 -2.54
N VAL A 100 2.55 18.72 -2.09
CA VAL A 100 1.68 17.83 -2.88
C VAL A 100 0.23 18.10 -2.52
N SER A 101 -0.66 18.13 -3.51
CA SER A 101 -2.10 18.33 -3.29
C SER A 101 -2.82 16.99 -3.07
N MET A 102 -4.00 17.04 -2.44
CA MET A 102 -4.88 15.87 -2.36
C MET A 102 -5.32 15.38 -3.75
N GLU A 103 -5.47 16.27 -4.73
CA GLU A 103 -5.79 15.92 -6.12
C GLU A 103 -4.65 15.11 -6.75
N ALA A 104 -3.40 15.53 -6.55
CA ALA A 104 -2.23 14.78 -7.00
C ALA A 104 -2.15 13.39 -6.35
N CYS A 105 -2.47 13.26 -5.06
CA CYS A 105 -2.57 11.96 -4.39
C CYS A 105 -3.66 11.08 -5.01
N ALA A 106 -4.79 11.66 -5.41
CA ALA A 106 -5.84 10.93 -6.11
C ALA A 106 -5.41 10.50 -7.52
N ASP A 107 -4.61 11.31 -8.22
CA ASP A 107 -3.97 10.92 -9.49
C ASP A 107 -2.96 9.79 -9.31
N MET A 108 -2.14 9.84 -8.27
CA MET A 108 -1.21 8.75 -7.93
C MET A 108 -1.95 7.42 -7.75
N ALA A 109 -3.06 7.42 -6.98
CA ALA A 109 -3.89 6.24 -6.81
C ALA A 109 -4.48 5.73 -8.15
N ARG A 110 -4.93 6.63 -9.03
CA ARG A 110 -5.39 6.27 -10.38
C ARG A 110 -4.27 5.63 -11.22
N THR A 111 -3.05 6.18 -11.15
CA THR A 111 -1.89 5.65 -11.87
C THR A 111 -1.54 4.24 -11.41
N VAL A 112 -1.54 3.97 -10.10
CA VAL A 112 -1.31 2.61 -9.56
C VAL A 112 -2.35 1.62 -10.10
N VAL A 113 -3.64 1.98 -10.02
CA VAL A 113 -4.72 1.14 -10.53
C VAL A 113 -4.57 0.88 -12.03
N ALA A 114 -4.31 1.92 -12.83
CA ALA A 114 -4.16 1.78 -14.28
C ALA A 114 -2.99 0.84 -14.64
N ARG A 115 -1.82 1.02 -14.02
CA ARG A 115 -0.62 0.23 -14.31
C ARG A 115 -0.73 -1.24 -13.89
N LEU A 116 -1.47 -1.51 -12.82
CA LEU A 116 -1.72 -2.88 -12.39
C LEU A 116 -2.85 -3.53 -13.22
N ALA A 117 -3.86 -2.77 -13.66
CA ALA A 117 -4.94 -3.28 -14.50
C ALA A 117 -4.43 -3.78 -15.88
N GLU A 118 -3.41 -3.14 -16.44
CA GLU A 118 -2.74 -3.60 -17.67
C GLU A 118 -2.11 -5.00 -17.53
N ARG A 119 -1.83 -5.44 -16.30
CA ARG A 119 -1.17 -6.73 -16.00
C ARG A 119 -2.14 -7.90 -15.84
N GLY A 120 -3.45 -7.66 -15.85
CA GLY A 120 -4.46 -8.67 -16.20
C GLY A 120 -5.10 -9.49 -15.07
N ASP A 121 -4.54 -9.53 -13.86
CA ASP A 121 -4.92 -10.60 -12.90
C ASP A 121 -5.50 -10.13 -11.55
N ILE A 122 -5.66 -8.82 -11.33
CA ILE A 122 -6.11 -8.28 -10.04
C ILE A 122 -7.28 -7.29 -10.24
N PRO A 123 -8.49 -7.57 -9.71
CA PRO A 123 -9.56 -6.58 -9.70
C PRO A 123 -9.19 -5.45 -8.71
N LEU A 124 -8.97 -4.25 -9.25
CA LEU A 124 -8.61 -3.06 -8.48
C LEU A 124 -9.73 -2.03 -8.57
N PHE A 125 -10.10 -1.47 -7.42
CA PHE A 125 -11.17 -0.48 -7.31
C PHE A 125 -10.62 0.82 -6.71
N PRO A 126 -10.63 1.94 -7.46
CA PRO A 126 -10.27 3.23 -6.89
C PRO A 126 -11.37 3.65 -5.91
N VAL A 127 -11.05 3.68 -4.63
CA VAL A 127 -11.95 4.22 -3.59
C VAL A 127 -11.56 5.67 -3.35
N ARG A 128 -12.55 6.57 -3.38
CA ARG A 128 -12.31 7.99 -3.12
C ARG A 128 -11.84 8.14 -1.66
N CYS A 129 -10.77 8.88 -1.43
CA CYS A 129 -10.35 9.25 -0.09
C CYS A 129 -11.46 10.08 0.56
N CYS A 130 -12.21 9.47 1.49
CA CYS A 130 -13.05 10.17 2.45
C CYS A 130 -12.22 10.38 3.73
N SER A 131 -11.19 11.21 3.68
CA SER A 131 -10.58 11.73 4.89
C SER A 131 -11.48 12.86 5.43
N VAL A 132 -12.48 12.51 6.24
CA VAL A 132 -12.97 13.44 7.27
C VAL A 132 -11.96 13.35 8.41
N VAL A 133 -10.83 14.03 8.25
CA VAL A 133 -9.96 14.36 9.39
C VAL A 133 -10.22 15.84 9.63
N ARG A 134 -11.04 16.12 10.65
CA ARG A 134 -11.22 17.46 11.19
C ARG A 134 -10.15 17.72 12.24
#